data_AF-A0A225MM13-F1
#
_entry.id   AF-A0A225MM13-F1
#
_cell.length_a   1.000
_cell.length_b   1.000
_cell.length_c   1.000
_cell.angle_alpha   90.00
_cell.angle_beta   90.00
_cell.angle_gamma   90.00
#
_symmetry.space_group_name_H-M   'P 1'
#
loop_
_entity.id
_entity.type
_entity.pdbx_description
1 polymer ?
#
loop_
_entity_poly.entity_id
_entity_poly.type
_entity_poly.pdbx_seq_one_letter_code
_entity_poly.pdbx_strand_id
1 'polypeptide(L)' 'MMQLNVATYQTAAAITPSDTAVQSYRAIYVGGTGDLTVRTAGGNVVTFKAVPVGAVLPIEVWQVHSINTTATDLVGLA' A
#
# COMPACT_ATOMS: atom_id res chain seq x y z
N MET A 1 7.45 8.51 32.61
CA MET A 1 7.78 7.78 31.38
C MET A 1 6.64 8.05 30.39
N MET A 2 6.84 8.87 29.37
CA MET A 2 5.80 9.08 28.36
C MET A 2 5.89 7.91 27.38
N GLN A 3 4.93 6.99 27.43
CA GLN A 3 4.85 5.90 26.46
C GLN A 3 4.67 6.54 25.07
N LEU A 4 5.67 6.37 24.21
CA LEU A 4 5.62 6.82 22.83
C LEU A 4 4.56 5.96 22.12
N ASN A 5 3.32 6.46 22.01
CA ASN A 5 2.28 5.79 21.22
C ASN A 5 2.56 6.04 19.73
N VAL A 6 3.68 5.49 19.23
CA VAL A 6 3.96 5.52 17.79
C VAL A 6 3.00 4.52 17.15
N ALA A 7 2.26 4.96 16.14
CA ALA A 7 1.33 4.08 15.45
C ALA A 7 2.12 2.98 14.73
N THR A 8 2.13 1.77 15.30
CA THR A 8 2.69 0.58 14.67
C THR A 8 1.64 -0.10 13.81
N TYR A 9 2.07 -0.85 12.80
CA TYR A 9 1.22 -1.83 12.11
C TYR A 9 1.19 -3.10 12.95
N GLN A 10 0.02 -3.69 13.13
CA GLN A 10 -0.18 -4.89 13.96
C GLN A 10 -0.17 -6.17 13.11
N THR A 11 -0.52 -6.05 11.83
CA THR A 11 -0.68 -7.16 10.89
C THR A 11 -0.12 -6.81 9.52
N ALA A 12 0.18 -7.85 8.73
CA ALA A 12 0.61 -7.70 7.35
C ALA A 12 0.05 -8.82 6.48
N ALA A 13 -0.24 -8.54 5.21
CA ALA A 13 -0.70 -9.53 4.25
C ALA A 13 -0.16 -9.23 2.84
N ALA A 14 0.11 -10.28 2.07
CA ALA A 14 0.45 -10.14 0.66
C ALA A 14 -0.73 -9.56 -0.11
N ILE A 15 -0.47 -8.57 -0.96
CA ILE A 15 -1.48 -7.92 -1.77
C ILE A 15 -1.54 -8.61 -3.13
N THR A 16 -2.73 -9.07 -3.52
CA THR A 16 -3.05 -9.39 -4.92
C THR A 16 -3.87 -8.23 -5.49
N PRO A 17 -3.34 -7.40 -6.39
CA PRO A 17 -4.07 -6.26 -6.93
C PRO A 17 -5.44 -6.64 -7.53
N SER A 18 -6.44 -5.79 -7.32
CA SER A 18 -7.80 -6.01 -7.79
C SER A 18 -8.53 -4.69 -8.05
N ASP A 19 -9.21 -4.59 -9.18
CA ASP A 19 -10.05 -3.43 -9.52
C ASP A 19 -11.44 -3.44 -8.85
N THR A 20 -11.79 -4.49 -8.09
CA THR A 20 -13.10 -4.59 -7.40
C THR A 20 -13.02 -4.93 -5.92
N ALA A 21 -11.97 -5.60 -5.45
CA ALA A 21 -11.87 -6.01 -4.04
C ALA A 21 -11.39 -4.85 -3.15
N VAL A 22 -12.04 -4.70 -1.99
CA VAL A 22 -11.58 -3.78 -0.94
C VAL A 22 -10.42 -4.42 -0.19
N GLN A 23 -9.32 -3.67 -0.09
CA GLN A 23 -8.05 -4.06 0.51
C GLN A 23 -7.55 -2.90 1.37
N SER A 24 -8.00 -2.87 2.62
CA SER A 24 -7.71 -1.75 3.52
C SER A 24 -6.38 -1.95 4.25
N TYR A 25 -5.44 -1.06 3.99
CA TYR A 25 -4.12 -1.06 4.63
C TYR A 25 -3.72 0.36 4.99
N ARG A 26 -2.92 0.51 6.05
CA ARG A 26 -2.41 1.79 6.54
C ARG A 26 -1.07 2.17 5.91
N ALA A 27 -0.38 1.20 5.32
CA ALA A 27 0.78 1.39 4.46
C ALA A 27 0.96 0.21 3.51
N ILE A 28 1.76 0.43 2.47
CA ILE A 28 2.17 -0.62 1.53
C ILE A 28 3.70 -0.68 1.51
N TYR A 29 4.25 -1.87 1.68
CA TYR A 29 5.62 -2.21 1.33
C TYR A 29 5.69 -2.69 -0.12
N VAL A 30 6.70 -2.23 -0.86
CA VAL A 30 6.93 -2.56 -2.26
C VAL A 30 8.21 -3.38 -2.41
N GLY A 31 8.10 -4.67 -2.71
CA GLY A 31 9.24 -5.57 -2.86
C GLY A 31 9.87 -5.58 -4.26
N GLY A 32 9.12 -5.22 -5.30
CA GLY A 32 9.61 -5.07 -6.67
C GLY A 32 9.29 -3.69 -7.24
N THR A 33 10.25 -3.08 -7.93
CA THR A 33 10.10 -1.73 -8.50
C THR A 33 8.99 -1.67 -9.54
N GLY A 34 8.31 -0.54 -9.63
CA GLY A 34 7.30 -0.30 -10.66
C GLY A 34 6.32 0.79 -10.28
N ASP A 35 5.25 0.88 -11.05
CA ASP A 35 4.15 1.78 -10.77
C ASP A 35 3.17 1.10 -9.82
N LEU A 36 2.59 1.86 -8.90
CA LEU A 36 1.60 1.38 -7.95
C LEU A 36 0.37 2.29 -7.99
N THR A 37 -0.75 1.75 -8.49
CA THR A 37 -2.02 2.46 -8.54
C THR A 37 -2.90 2.05 -7.38
N VAL A 38 -3.35 3.02 -6.58
CA VAL A 38 -4.17 2.77 -5.38
C VAL A 38 -5.34 3.73 -5.32
N ARG A 39 -6.42 3.28 -4.67
CA ARG A 39 -7.46 4.16 -4.15
C ARG A 39 -7.11 4.49 -2.70
N THR A 40 -6.82 5.75 -2.42
CA THR A 40 -6.54 6.20 -1.06
C THR A 40 -7.79 6.12 -0.18
N ALA A 41 -7.62 6.17 1.14
CA ALA A 41 -8.73 6.33 2.07
C ALA A 41 -9.48 7.66 1.92
N GLY A 42 -8.87 8.66 1.28
CA GLY A 42 -9.52 9.91 0.87
C GLY A 42 -10.42 9.76 -0.37
N GLY A 43 -10.48 8.58 -0.98
CA GLY A 43 -11.36 8.27 -2.12
C GLY A 43 -10.78 8.60 -3.50
N ASN A 44 -9.61 9.23 -3.58
CA ASN A 44 -8.96 9.51 -4.86
C ASN A 44 -8.10 8.32 -5.33
N VAL A 45 -8.08 8.10 -6.64
CA VAL A 45 -7.17 7.15 -7.28
C VAL A 45 -5.90 7.89 -7.69
N VAL A 46 -4.75 7.34 -7.32
CA VAL A 46 -3.44 7.91 -7.65
C VAL A 46 -2.48 6.80 -8.07
N THR A 47 -1.55 7.13 -8.97
CA THR A 47 -0.47 6.23 -9.37
C THR A 47 0.85 6.78 -8.87
N PHE A 48 1.51 6.04 -7.99
CA PHE A 48 2.90 6.29 -7.62
C PHE A 48 3.79 5.73 -8.71
N LYS A 49 4.56 6.59 -9.37
CA LYS A 49 5.44 6.20 -10.48
C LYS A 49 6.80 5.76 -9.99
N ALA A 50 7.34 4.71 -10.60
CA ALA A 50 8.71 4.21 -10.35
C ALA A 50 9.04 4.06 -8.85
N VAL A 51 8.14 3.45 -8.09
CA VAL A 51 8.34 3.20 -6.66
C VAL A 51 9.52 2.24 -6.51
N PRO A 52 10.57 2.62 -5.74
CA PRO A 52 11.77 1.79 -5.62
C PRO A 52 11.51 0.55 -4.75
N VAL A 53 12.34 -0.47 -4.95
CA VAL A 53 12.36 -1.67 -4.10
C VAL A 53 12.64 -1.29 -2.65
N GLY A 54 11.90 -1.90 -1.72
CA GLY A 54 12.04 -1.68 -0.30
C GLY A 54 11.30 -0.43 0.21
N ALA A 55 10.61 0.31 -0.66
CA ALA A 55 9.83 1.46 -0.24
C ALA A 55 8.66 1.03 0.66
N VAL A 56 8.45 1.78 1.74
CA VAL A 56 7.22 1.74 2.54
C VAL A 56 6.50 3.05 2.32
N LEU A 57 5.29 2.99 1.74
CA LEU A 57 4.44 4.15 1.53
C LEU A 57 3.45 4.25 2.70
N PRO A 58 3.61 5.23 3.62
CA PRO A 58 2.75 5.40 4.78
C PRO A 58 1.45 6.13 4.40
N ILE A 59 0.67 5.51 3.51
CA ILE A 59 -0.62 6.01 3.04
C ILE A 59 -1.69 4.98 3.34
N GLU A 60 -2.82 5.46 3.87
CA GLU A 60 -3.99 4.60 4.05
C GLU A 60 -4.70 4.42 2.71
N VAL A 61 -4.89 3.17 2.31
CA VAL A 61 -5.48 2.78 1.04
C VAL A 61 -6.67 1.87 1.28
N TRP A 62 -7.64 1.93 0.38
CA TRP A 62 -8.81 1.05 0.38
C TRP A 62 -8.72 -0.04 -0.68
N GLN A 63 -7.82 0.13 -1.64
CA GLN A 63 -7.71 -0.74 -2.78
C GLN A 63 -6.37 -0.53 -3.48
N VAL A 64 -5.74 -1.63 -3.91
CA VAL A 64 -4.65 -1.62 -4.87
C VAL A 64 -5.18 -2.11 -6.21
N HIS A 65 -5.11 -1.26 -7.23
CA HIS A 65 -5.65 -1.56 -8.56
C HIS A 65 -4.77 -2.55 -9.31
N SER A 66 -5.38 -3.48 -10.05
CA SER A 66 -4.64 -4.36 -10.96
C SER A 66 -4.20 -3.64 -12.23
N ILE A 67 -5.01 -2.71 -12.72
CA ILE A 67 -4.63 -1.88 -13.86
C ILE A 67 -3.58 -0.85 -13.42
N ASN A 68 -2.55 -0.67 -14.26
CA ASN A 68 -1.45 0.28 -14.07
C ASN A 68 -0.55 0.05 -12.82
N THR A 69 -0.74 -1.06 -12.10
CA THR A 69 0.22 -1.53 -11.09
C THR A 69 1.20 -2.51 -11.73
N THR A 70 2.47 -2.12 -11.81
CA THR A 70 3.58 -2.96 -12.28
C THR A 70 4.56 -3.33 -11.17
N ALA A 71 4.48 -2.66 -10.01
CA ALA A 71 5.22 -3.03 -8.82
C ALA A 71 4.80 -4.44 -8.33
N THR A 72 5.79 -5.26 -7.94
CA THR A 72 5.57 -6.64 -7.48
C THR A 72 5.88 -6.79 -5.98
N ASP A 73 5.60 -7.97 -5.43
CA ASP A 73 5.93 -8.34 -4.04
C ASP A 73 5.38 -7.32 -3.03
N LEU A 74 4.13 -6.92 -3.27
CA LEU A 74 3.41 -5.93 -2.48
C LEU A 74 2.91 -6.54 -1.17
N VAL A 75 3.15 -5.84 -0.06
CA VAL A 75 2.66 -6.24 1.26
C VAL A 75 1.91 -5.08 1.89
N GLY A 76 0.66 -5.32 2.29
CA GLY A 76 -0.17 -4.35 2.99
C GLY A 76 0.06 -4.46 4.49
N LEU A 77 0.21 -3.32 5.16
CA LEU A 77 0.48 -3.20 6.58
C LEU A 77 -0.73 -2.54 7.26
N ALA A 78 -1.28 -3.13 8.32
CA ALA A 78 -2.46 -2.65 9.04
C ALA A 78 -2.25 -2.67 10.56
#